data_AF-A0A6N6RDV8-F1
#
_entry.id   AF-A0A6N6RDV8-F1
#
_cell.length_a   1.000
_cell.length_b   1.000
_cell.length_c   1.000
_cell.angle_alpha   90.00
_cell.angle_beta   90.00
_cell.angle_gamma   90.00
#
_symmetry.space_group_name_H-M   'P 1'
#
loop_
_entity.id
_entity.type
_entity.pdbx_description
1 polymer ?
#
loop_
_entity_poly.entity_id
_entity_poly.type
_entity_poly.pdbx_seq_one_letter_code
_entity_poly.pdbx_strand_id
1 'polypeptide(L)'
;MKRILLLLFTLGLLASCNSDHVTTATGRVYIINTNIPIPGAKVKIAKRISSTFNVRYIDLDSTTTDSQGRFDLTVTQDVSKSHIVYAEKEGYFSMLLGSPNSNLNDDEANSINLYPVPQAWVKINYDQLDPNHGIHINRPSGTNRINGFTLINDTSVVSRIYGSMNEELSTFFYKNTTQIKHERIPVQTGIHDTVEVNIAF
;
A
#
# COMPACT_ATOMS: atom_id res chain seq x y z
N MET A 1 54.97 20.17 -29.78
CA MET A 1 54.53 19.45 -28.56
C MET A 1 53.55 20.25 -27.70
N LYS A 2 53.85 21.50 -27.28
CA LYS A 2 52.95 22.30 -26.40
C LYS A 2 51.51 22.50 -26.94
N ARG A 3 51.33 22.67 -28.26
CA ARG A 3 49.99 22.84 -28.88
C ARG A 3 49.15 21.56 -28.92
N ILE A 4 49.79 20.39 -28.97
CA ILE A 4 49.11 19.08 -28.99
C ILE A 4 48.59 18.74 -27.59
N LEU A 5 49.38 19.03 -26.55
CA LEU A 5 48.96 18.83 -25.16
C LEU A 5 47.75 19.68 -24.78
N LEU A 6 47.70 20.95 -25.24
CA LEU A 6 46.57 21.85 -24.99
C LEU A 6 45.28 21.32 -25.65
N LEU A 7 45.40 20.80 -26.88
CA LEU A 7 44.27 20.23 -27.62
C LEU A 7 43.71 18.99 -26.92
N LEU A 8 44.59 18.09 -26.45
CA LEU A 8 44.21 16.91 -25.66
C LEU A 8 43.52 17.29 -24.34
N PHE A 9 43.97 18.36 -23.66
CA PHE A 9 43.35 18.83 -22.43
C PHE A 9 41.95 19.41 -22.68
N THR A 10 41.77 20.16 -23.77
CA THR A 10 40.45 20.68 -24.17
C THR A 10 39.48 19.59 -24.65
N LEU A 11 39.97 18.56 -25.34
CA LEU A 11 39.14 17.40 -25.71
C LEU A 11 38.76 16.55 -24.48
N GLY A 12 39.64 16.44 -23.49
CA GLY A 12 39.33 15.76 -22.23
C GLY A 12 38.26 16.47 -21.41
N LEU A 13 38.22 17.81 -21.42
CA LEU A 13 37.18 18.59 -20.74
C LEU A 13 35.80 18.48 -21.41
N LEU A 14 35.75 18.25 -22.73
CA LEU A 14 34.51 18.02 -23.47
C LEU A 14 34.01 16.57 -23.41
N ALA A 15 34.86 15.63 -22.98
CA ALA A 15 34.51 14.22 -22.81
C ALA A 15 33.85 13.92 -21.45
N SER A 16 33.76 14.89 -20.54
CA SER A 16 32.98 14.78 -19.31
C SER A 16 31.48 14.95 -19.60
N CYS A 17 30.93 14.07 -20.43
CA CYS A 17 29.50 13.92 -20.60
C CYS A 17 28.98 13.21 -19.35
N ASN A 18 28.50 13.98 -18.36
CA ASN A 18 27.67 13.42 -17.31
C ASN A 18 26.35 13.07 -18.01
N SER A 19 26.15 11.81 -18.41
CA SER A 19 24.87 11.39 -18.95
C SER A 19 23.86 11.47 -17.82
N ASP A 20 22.91 12.39 -17.93
CA ASP A 20 21.75 12.36 -17.07
C ASP A 20 21.10 10.97 -17.18
N HIS A 21 21.03 10.23 -16.07
CA HIS A 21 20.43 8.90 -16.12
C HIS A 21 18.91 9.04 -16.12
N VAL A 22 18.28 8.33 -17.05
CA VAL A 22 16.84 8.36 -17.23
C VAL A 22 16.28 7.05 -16.70
N THR A 23 15.52 7.14 -15.61
CA THR A 23 14.80 5.98 -15.08
C THR A 23 13.37 6.03 -15.58
N THR A 24 12.94 5.00 -16.30
CA THR A 24 11.55 4.87 -16.76
C THR A 24 10.87 3.70 -16.07
N ALA A 25 9.65 3.94 -15.58
CA ALA A 25 8.75 2.95 -15.04
C ALA A 25 7.45 2.95 -15.85
N THR A 26 7.15 1.82 -16.48
CA THR A 26 5.90 1.57 -17.18
C THR A 26 5.18 0.42 -16.51
N GLY A 27 3.87 0.31 -16.71
CA GLY A 27 3.13 -0.86 -16.28
C GLY A 27 1.66 -0.60 -16.10
N ARG A 28 1.04 -1.39 -15.23
CA ARG A 28 -0.41 -1.32 -14.96
C ARG A 28 -0.74 -1.40 -13.49
N VAL A 29 -1.83 -0.75 -13.12
CA VAL A 29 -2.40 -0.81 -11.76
C VAL A 29 -3.67 -1.65 -11.80
N TYR A 30 -3.69 -2.71 -10.98
CA TYR A 30 -4.80 -3.64 -10.86
C TYR A 30 -5.27 -3.74 -9.41
N ILE A 31 -6.53 -4.12 -9.20
CA ILE A 31 -6.98 -4.51 -7.86
C ILE A 31 -6.28 -5.83 -7.49
N ILE A 32 -5.71 -5.91 -6.28
CA ILE A 32 -4.99 -7.10 -5.80
C ILE A 32 -5.79 -8.39 -6.02
N ASN A 33 -5.12 -9.46 -6.45
CA ASN A 33 -5.72 -10.77 -6.73
C ASN A 33 -6.84 -10.76 -7.80
N THR A 34 -6.95 -9.67 -8.57
CA THR A 34 -7.84 -9.57 -9.72
C THR A 34 -7.06 -9.13 -10.95
N ASN A 35 -7.70 -9.17 -12.12
CA ASN A 35 -7.22 -8.54 -13.34
C ASN A 35 -8.00 -7.26 -13.69
N ILE A 36 -8.68 -6.67 -12.71
CA ILE A 36 -9.50 -5.47 -12.91
C ILE A 36 -8.56 -4.25 -12.87
N PRO A 37 -8.47 -3.46 -13.95
CA PRO A 37 -7.63 -2.27 -13.97
C PRO A 37 -8.20 -1.18 -13.09
N ILE A 38 -7.31 -0.37 -12.48
CA ILE A 38 -7.69 0.80 -11.69
C ILE A 38 -7.37 2.06 -12.50
N PRO A 39 -8.37 2.66 -13.17
CA PRO A 39 -8.18 3.92 -13.88
C PRO A 39 -8.10 5.11 -12.92
N GLY A 40 -7.35 6.14 -13.32
CA GLY A 40 -7.21 7.35 -12.54
C GLY A 40 -6.47 7.18 -11.20
N ALA A 41 -5.66 6.13 -11.04
CA ALA A 41 -4.75 5.97 -9.91
C ALA A 41 -3.52 6.83 -10.13
N LYS A 42 -3.09 7.55 -9.08
CA LYS A 42 -1.87 8.36 -9.12
C LYS A 42 -0.68 7.44 -8.84
N VAL A 43 0.12 7.18 -9.86
CA VAL A 43 1.36 6.40 -9.76
C VAL A 43 2.52 7.35 -9.51
N LYS A 44 3.37 7.02 -8.55
CA LYS A 44 4.48 7.87 -8.11
C LYS A 44 5.78 7.09 -8.15
N ILE A 45 6.85 7.75 -8.58
CA ILE A 45 8.22 7.32 -8.31
C ILE A 45 8.69 8.12 -7.10
N ALA A 46 9.22 7.42 -6.10
CA ALA A 46 9.82 8.05 -4.94
C ALA A 46 11.20 7.50 -4.66
N LYS A 47 12.06 8.37 -4.17
CA LYS A 47 13.36 8.02 -3.64
C LYS A 47 13.21 7.53 -2.20
N ARG A 48 13.70 6.32 -1.93
CA ARG A 48 13.78 5.76 -0.59
C ARG A 48 15.00 6.35 0.13
N ILE A 49 14.75 6.93 1.30
CA ILE A 49 15.78 7.42 2.22
C ILE A 49 15.68 6.55 3.47
N SER A 50 16.62 5.62 3.59
CA SER A 50 16.76 4.77 4.78
C SER A 50 17.67 5.44 5.79
N SER A 51 17.25 5.47 7.05
CA SER A 51 18.08 5.72 8.22
C SER A 51 18.05 4.51 9.15
N THR A 52 18.89 4.50 10.19
CA THR A 52 19.01 3.37 11.13
C THR A 52 17.67 2.95 11.76
N PHE A 53 16.73 3.88 11.92
CA PHE A 53 15.47 3.64 12.64
C PHE A 53 14.22 3.93 11.82
N ASN A 54 14.34 4.53 10.63
CA ASN A 54 13.20 4.97 9.85
C ASN A 54 13.47 4.89 8.35
N VAL A 55 12.42 4.67 7.58
CA VAL A 55 12.43 4.83 6.13
C VAL A 55 11.52 6.01 5.79
N ARG A 56 12.01 6.95 4.99
CA ARG A 56 11.23 8.05 4.42
C ARG A 56 11.25 7.95 2.90
N TYR A 57 10.22 8.45 2.26
CA TYR A 57 10.10 8.49 0.80
C TYR A 57 9.94 9.95 0.37
N ILE A 58 10.70 10.34 -0.65
CA ILE A 58 10.55 11.65 -1.31
C ILE A 58 10.00 11.40 -2.69
N ASP A 59 8.79 11.86 -2.94
CA ASP A 59 8.15 11.81 -4.27
C ASP A 59 9.00 12.63 -5.25
N LEU A 60 9.33 12.02 -6.38
CA LEU A 60 10.12 12.63 -7.44
C LEU A 60 9.21 13.12 -8.56
N ASP A 61 8.30 12.25 -9.01
CA ASP A 61 7.30 12.59 -10.01
C ASP A 61 6.09 11.65 -9.89
N SER A 62 5.02 11.97 -10.62
CA SER A 62 3.80 11.19 -10.67
C SER A 62 3.09 11.27 -12.01
N THR A 63 2.42 10.18 -12.37
CA THR A 63 1.50 10.09 -13.50
C THR A 63 0.15 9.55 -13.04
N THR A 64 -0.83 9.54 -13.93
CA THR A 64 -2.17 9.01 -13.65
C THR A 64 -2.49 7.89 -14.63
N THR A 65 -3.05 6.78 -14.13
CA THR A 65 -3.38 5.64 -14.99
C THR A 65 -4.52 5.94 -15.96
N ASP A 66 -4.43 5.37 -17.15
CA ASP A 66 -5.48 5.44 -18.16
C ASP A 66 -6.68 4.51 -17.86
N SER A 67 -7.64 4.45 -18.79
CA SER A 67 -8.83 3.59 -18.67
C SER A 67 -8.54 2.09 -18.54
N GLN A 68 -7.34 1.65 -18.94
CA GLN A 68 -6.85 0.28 -18.85
C GLN A 68 -5.86 0.09 -17.69
N GLY A 69 -5.77 1.07 -16.78
CA GLY A 69 -4.86 1.04 -15.65
C GLY A 69 -3.39 1.25 -16.03
N ARG A 70 -3.08 1.60 -17.29
CA ARG A 70 -1.69 1.75 -17.78
C ARG A 70 -1.09 3.06 -17.31
N PHE A 71 0.19 3.03 -17.00
CA PHE A 71 0.99 4.22 -16.71
C PHE A 71 2.35 4.16 -17.40
N ASP A 72 2.89 5.35 -17.64
CA ASP A 72 4.25 5.59 -18.10
C ASP A 72 4.78 6.81 -17.33
N LEU A 73 5.94 6.65 -16.71
CA LEU A 73 6.55 7.65 -15.85
C LEU A 73 8.07 7.61 -16.02
N THR A 74 8.64 8.75 -16.39
CA THR A 74 10.06 8.91 -16.64
C THR A 74 10.62 10.00 -15.75
N VAL A 75 11.72 9.72 -15.05
CA VAL A 75 12.43 10.69 -14.22
C VAL A 75 13.90 10.75 -14.63
N THR A 76 14.45 11.95 -14.64
CA THR A 76 15.87 12.21 -14.92
C THR A 76 16.60 12.40 -13.59
N GLN A 77 17.62 11.59 -13.30
CA GLN A 77 18.26 11.57 -11.98
C GLN A 77 19.66 10.94 -11.94
N ASP A 78 20.28 11.05 -10.77
CA ASP A 78 21.66 10.65 -10.47
C ASP A 78 21.69 9.21 -9.89
N VAL A 79 22.56 8.35 -10.44
CA VAL A 79 22.57 6.86 -10.54
C VAL A 79 22.71 6.06 -9.23
N SER A 80 22.43 6.66 -8.08
CA SER A 80 22.97 6.14 -6.80
C SER A 80 21.93 5.77 -5.74
N LYS A 81 20.64 5.79 -6.03
CA LYS A 81 19.61 5.74 -4.97
C LYS A 81 18.51 4.74 -5.26
N SER A 82 18.07 4.01 -4.22
CA SER A 82 16.95 3.08 -4.31
C SER A 82 15.65 3.83 -4.57
N HIS A 83 15.10 3.66 -5.76
CA HIS A 83 13.77 4.17 -6.12
C HIS A 83 12.71 3.13 -5.82
N ILE A 84 11.49 3.60 -5.56
CA ILE A 84 10.30 2.76 -5.45
C ILE A 84 9.20 3.35 -6.34
N VAL A 85 8.31 2.49 -6.81
CA VAL A 85 7.10 2.91 -7.52
C VAL A 85 5.90 2.44 -6.70
N TYR A 86 4.94 3.32 -6.49
CA TYR A 86 3.71 2.98 -5.76
C TYR A 86 2.50 3.74 -6.32
N ALA A 87 1.30 3.26 -6.02
CA ALA A 87 0.05 3.84 -6.50
C ALA A 87 -0.82 4.32 -5.33
N GLU A 88 -1.47 5.45 -5.54
CA GLU A 88 -2.48 6.02 -4.65
C GLU A 88 -3.81 6.18 -5.40
N LYS A 89 -4.89 5.76 -4.75
CA LYS A 89 -6.26 5.97 -5.21
C LYS A 89 -7.17 6.03 -4.00
N GLU A 90 -8.11 6.97 -3.99
CA GLU A 90 -9.15 7.02 -2.97
C GLU A 90 -9.93 5.69 -2.93
N GLY A 91 -10.24 5.22 -1.72
CA GLY A 91 -10.87 3.92 -1.53
C GLY A 91 -9.90 2.74 -1.59
N TYR A 92 -8.58 2.96 -1.75
CA TYR A 92 -7.56 1.90 -1.70
C TYR A 92 -6.59 2.14 -0.55
N PHE A 93 -5.98 1.07 -0.05
CA PHE A 93 -4.83 1.17 0.83
C PHE A 93 -3.61 1.56 0.01
N SER A 94 -2.85 2.54 0.51
CA SER A 94 -1.54 2.88 -0.03
C SER A 94 -0.61 1.70 0.20
N MET A 95 -0.49 0.84 -0.80
CA MET A 95 0.38 -0.31 -0.71
C MET A 95 1.80 0.18 -0.97
N LEU A 96 2.53 0.46 0.12
CA LEU A 96 4.00 0.53 0.10
C LEU A 96 4.58 -0.89 -0.04
N LEU A 97 4.05 -1.68 -0.96
CA LEU A 97 4.76 -2.81 -1.51
C LEU A 97 5.51 -2.30 -2.74
N GLY A 98 6.55 -1.51 -2.46
CA GLY A 98 7.76 -1.81 -3.17
C GLY A 98 8.02 -3.27 -2.85
N SER A 99 7.76 -4.16 -3.82
CA SER A 99 8.42 -5.45 -3.80
C SER A 99 9.89 -5.16 -3.44
N PRO A 100 10.58 -5.97 -2.64
CA PRO A 100 12.03 -5.88 -2.53
C PRO A 100 12.74 -5.81 -3.91
N ASN A 101 12.01 -6.11 -5.00
CA ASN A 101 12.38 -6.00 -6.40
C ASN A 101 11.86 -4.72 -7.12
N SER A 102 11.36 -3.69 -6.42
CA SER A 102 11.04 -2.39 -7.03
C SER A 102 12.27 -1.48 -7.14
N ASN A 103 13.47 -2.02 -6.91
CA ASN A 103 14.69 -1.34 -7.30
C ASN A 103 14.61 -1.21 -8.82
N LEU A 104 14.30 0.00 -9.29
CA LEU A 104 14.42 0.31 -10.70
C LEU A 104 15.88 0.05 -11.08
N ASN A 105 16.09 -0.83 -12.04
CA ASN A 105 17.42 -0.96 -12.62
C ASN A 105 17.68 0.33 -13.39
N ASP A 106 18.82 0.96 -13.10
CA ASP A 106 19.31 2.05 -13.92
C ASP A 106 19.59 1.49 -15.33
N ASP A 107 19.21 2.25 -16.35
CA ASP A 107 19.43 1.97 -17.78
C ASP A 107 18.53 0.90 -18.46
N GLU A 108 17.50 0.37 -17.80
CA GLU A 108 16.49 -0.52 -18.41
C GLU A 108 15.04 0.01 -18.22
N ALA A 109 14.16 -0.30 -19.18
CA ALA A 109 12.73 -0.01 -19.06
C ALA A 109 12.12 -0.94 -17.99
N ASN A 110 11.76 -0.36 -16.83
CA ASN A 110 11.19 -1.13 -15.74
C ASN A 110 9.68 -1.33 -16.00
N SER A 111 9.26 -2.57 -16.21
CA SER A 111 7.83 -2.95 -16.31
C SER A 111 7.33 -3.43 -14.96
N ILE A 112 6.50 -2.63 -14.29
CA ILE A 112 6.06 -2.85 -12.92
C ILE A 112 4.53 -2.82 -12.86
N ASN A 113 3.94 -3.93 -12.44
CA ASN A 113 2.52 -3.95 -12.07
C ASN A 113 2.34 -3.63 -10.60
N LEU A 114 1.35 -2.80 -10.28
CA LEU A 114 1.01 -2.38 -8.93
C LEU A 114 -0.36 -2.95 -8.57
N TYR A 115 -0.50 -3.42 -7.33
CA TYR A 115 -1.68 -4.17 -6.89
C TYR A 115 -2.28 -3.59 -5.60
N PRO A 116 -2.72 -2.32 -5.56
CA PRO A 116 -3.30 -1.76 -4.35
C PRO A 116 -4.51 -2.58 -3.86
N VAL A 117 -4.61 -2.71 -2.54
CA VAL A 117 -5.71 -3.41 -1.87
C VAL A 117 -6.90 -2.45 -1.73
N PRO A 118 -8.12 -2.80 -2.17
CA PRO A 118 -9.28 -1.94 -1.97
C PRO A 118 -9.62 -1.87 -0.48
N GLN A 119 -10.14 -0.73 -0.04
CA GLN A 119 -10.78 -0.60 1.26
C GLN A 119 -12.16 -1.25 1.19
N ALA A 120 -12.53 -1.95 2.25
CA ALA A 120 -13.88 -2.44 2.52
C ALA A 120 -14.20 -2.14 4.00
N TRP A 121 -15.41 -2.47 4.43
CA TRP A 121 -15.84 -2.26 5.80
C TRP A 121 -16.53 -3.50 6.36
N VAL A 122 -16.37 -3.70 7.66
CA VAL A 122 -17.22 -4.60 8.43
C VAL A 122 -18.01 -3.80 9.43
N LYS A 123 -19.31 -4.02 9.46
CA LYS A 123 -20.23 -3.51 10.47
C LYS A 123 -20.62 -4.67 11.36
N ILE A 124 -20.17 -4.61 12.60
CA ILE A 124 -20.39 -5.63 13.62
C ILE A 124 -21.57 -5.17 14.46
N ASN A 125 -22.70 -5.85 14.35
CA ASN A 125 -23.87 -5.63 15.17
C ASN A 125 -23.86 -6.61 16.36
N TYR A 126 -24.35 -6.16 17.50
CA TYR A 126 -24.53 -7.03 18.67
C TYR A 126 -25.70 -6.55 19.52
N ASP A 127 -26.33 -7.50 20.21
CA ASP A 127 -27.41 -7.21 21.14
C ASP A 127 -26.83 -6.72 22.47
N GLN A 128 -27.62 -5.89 23.18
CA GLN A 128 -27.24 -5.35 24.47
C GLN A 128 -26.82 -6.47 25.43
N LEU A 129 -25.56 -6.41 25.86
CA LEU A 129 -24.99 -7.38 26.79
C LEU A 129 -25.55 -7.17 28.20
N ASP A 130 -25.76 -8.27 28.94
CA ASP A 130 -25.84 -8.21 30.41
C ASP A 130 -24.64 -7.39 30.93
N PRO A 131 -24.79 -6.56 31.98
CA PRO A 131 -23.67 -5.80 32.54
C PRO A 131 -22.42 -6.64 32.88
N ASN A 132 -22.59 -7.95 33.07
CA ASN A 132 -21.52 -8.91 33.34
C ASN A 132 -20.98 -9.59 32.08
N HIS A 133 -21.42 -9.23 30.88
CA HIS A 133 -20.99 -9.84 29.62
C HIS A 133 -20.16 -8.84 28.81
N GLY A 134 -19.15 -9.33 28.11
CA GLY A 134 -18.30 -8.53 27.24
C GLY A 134 -17.90 -9.30 26.00
N ILE A 135 -17.83 -8.61 24.86
CA ILE A 135 -17.28 -9.17 23.63
C ILE A 135 -16.06 -8.35 23.23
N HIS A 136 -14.91 -9.01 23.12
CA HIS A 136 -13.69 -8.43 22.55
C HIS A 136 -13.44 -9.03 21.18
N ILE A 137 -13.20 -8.19 20.18
CA ILE A 137 -12.88 -8.64 18.83
C ILE A 137 -11.50 -8.15 18.50
N ASN A 138 -10.59 -9.05 18.13
CA ASN A 138 -9.24 -8.69 17.74
C ASN A 138 -9.25 -7.68 16.60
N ARG A 139 -8.16 -6.94 16.50
CA ARG A 139 -7.92 -5.95 15.46
C ARG A 139 -8.01 -6.61 14.06
N PRO A 140 -8.98 -6.22 13.21
CA PRO A 140 -9.05 -6.71 11.84
C PRO A 140 -7.91 -6.14 10.99
N SER A 141 -7.63 -6.82 9.90
CA SER A 141 -6.63 -6.44 8.91
C SER A 141 -7.05 -5.15 8.21
N GLY A 142 -6.12 -4.21 7.99
CA GLY A 142 -6.43 -2.94 7.32
C GLY A 142 -7.19 -1.90 8.18
N THR A 143 -7.54 -2.19 9.43
CA THR A 143 -8.12 -1.18 10.32
C THR A 143 -7.10 -0.09 10.69
N ASN A 144 -7.59 1.13 10.90
CA ASN A 144 -6.80 2.24 11.46
C ASN A 144 -6.76 2.21 13.00
N ARG A 145 -7.45 1.27 13.64
CA ARG A 145 -7.42 1.10 15.08
C ARG A 145 -6.12 0.45 15.54
N ILE A 146 -5.63 0.89 16.70
CA ILE A 146 -4.41 0.34 17.33
C ILE A 146 -4.72 -0.99 18.02
N ASN A 147 -5.90 -1.09 18.63
CA ASN A 147 -6.36 -2.26 19.38
C ASN A 147 -7.62 -2.88 18.75
N GLY A 148 -8.04 -4.03 19.27
CA GLY A 148 -9.32 -4.63 18.97
C GLY A 148 -10.52 -3.78 19.44
N PHE A 149 -11.72 -4.28 19.20
CA PHE A 149 -12.97 -3.68 19.65
C PHE A 149 -13.39 -4.32 20.95
N THR A 150 -13.82 -3.52 21.91
CA THR A 150 -14.57 -4.04 23.06
C THR A 150 -15.98 -3.50 22.96
N LEU A 151 -16.92 -4.43 22.87
CA LEU A 151 -18.34 -4.20 22.75
C LEU A 151 -18.92 -4.32 24.16
N ILE A 152 -19.45 -3.20 24.68
CA ILE A 152 -19.97 -3.10 26.05
C ILE A 152 -21.38 -2.50 26.04
N ASN A 153 -21.61 -1.41 25.28
CA ASN A 153 -22.88 -0.66 25.28
C ASN A 153 -23.39 -0.19 23.90
N ASP A 154 -22.58 -0.34 22.85
CA ASP A 154 -22.96 0.02 21.48
C ASP A 154 -23.93 -1.03 20.92
N THR A 155 -24.66 -0.73 19.85
CA THR A 155 -25.41 -1.75 19.10
C THR A 155 -24.69 -2.18 17.84
N SER A 156 -23.77 -1.34 17.35
CA SER A 156 -22.91 -1.66 16.22
C SER A 156 -21.57 -0.93 16.25
N VAL A 157 -20.54 -1.55 15.67
CA VAL A 157 -19.24 -0.95 15.42
C VAL A 157 -18.85 -1.17 13.97
N VAL A 158 -18.44 -0.09 13.30
CA VAL A 158 -17.93 -0.16 11.93
C VAL A 158 -16.41 -0.04 11.95
N SER A 159 -15.74 -0.89 11.18
CA SER A 159 -14.30 -0.82 10.94
C SER A 159 -13.98 -1.00 9.48
N ARG A 160 -12.99 -0.23 9.01
CA ARG A 160 -12.36 -0.48 7.73
C ARG A 160 -11.54 -1.77 7.79
N ILE A 161 -11.59 -2.55 6.73
CA ILE A 161 -10.81 -3.77 6.51
C ILE A 161 -10.30 -3.84 5.07
N TYR A 162 -9.48 -4.85 4.76
CA TYR A 162 -9.08 -5.11 3.38
C TYR A 162 -10.26 -5.68 2.56
N GLY A 163 -10.45 -5.14 1.37
CA GLY A 163 -11.46 -5.58 0.41
C GLY A 163 -10.97 -6.70 -0.51
N SER A 164 -11.93 -7.39 -1.16
CA SER A 164 -11.70 -8.49 -2.09
C SER A 164 -10.93 -9.66 -1.47
N MET A 165 -11.18 -9.96 -0.20
CA MET A 165 -10.51 -11.05 0.51
C MET A 165 -11.36 -11.69 1.60
N ASN A 166 -10.89 -12.86 2.04
CA ASN A 166 -11.44 -13.59 3.18
C ASN A 166 -10.61 -13.28 4.41
N GLU A 167 -11.28 -12.94 5.51
CA GLU A 167 -10.68 -12.69 6.82
C GLU A 167 -11.47 -13.42 7.91
N GLU A 168 -10.79 -13.84 8.97
CA GLU A 168 -11.43 -14.38 10.17
C GLU A 168 -11.36 -13.37 11.32
N LEU A 169 -12.52 -12.92 11.81
CA LEU A 169 -12.59 -12.07 13.00
C LEU A 169 -12.49 -12.93 14.26
N SER A 170 -11.36 -12.86 14.98
CA SER A 170 -11.23 -13.51 16.28
C SER A 170 -12.03 -12.76 17.35
N THR A 171 -13.04 -13.42 17.89
CA THR A 171 -14.04 -12.86 18.80
C THR A 171 -14.04 -13.62 20.12
N PHE A 172 -13.80 -12.93 21.23
CA PHE A 172 -13.66 -13.46 22.57
C PHE A 172 -14.84 -12.98 23.42
N PHE A 173 -15.48 -13.92 24.10
CA PHE A 173 -16.63 -13.65 24.95
C PHE A 173 -16.22 -13.79 26.40
N TYR A 174 -16.61 -12.83 27.21
CA TYR A 174 -16.28 -12.73 28.63
C TYR A 174 -17.54 -12.71 29.47
N LYS A 175 -17.53 -13.46 30.57
CA LYS A 175 -18.46 -13.30 31.68
C LYS A 175 -17.68 -12.81 32.89
N ASN A 176 -18.03 -11.63 33.38
CA ASN A 176 -17.22 -10.79 34.25
C ASN A 176 -15.85 -10.54 33.61
N THR A 177 -14.78 -11.09 34.17
CA THR A 177 -13.40 -10.99 33.67
C THR A 177 -12.90 -12.30 33.08
N THR A 178 -13.71 -13.36 33.07
CA THR A 178 -13.32 -14.69 32.61
C THR A 178 -13.75 -14.88 31.17
N GLN A 179 -12.80 -15.22 30.29
CA GLN A 179 -13.11 -15.64 28.93
C GLN A 179 -13.84 -16.99 28.97
N ILE A 180 -15.03 -17.04 28.38
CA ILE A 180 -15.88 -18.25 28.35
C ILE A 180 -15.91 -18.92 26.98
N LYS A 181 -15.62 -18.16 25.91
CA LYS A 181 -15.75 -18.63 24.53
C LYS A 181 -14.86 -17.81 23.59
N HIS A 182 -14.38 -18.45 22.53
CA HIS A 182 -13.64 -17.81 21.45
C HIS A 182 -14.17 -18.37 20.13
N GLU A 183 -14.59 -17.49 19.24
CA GLU A 183 -15.06 -17.82 17.89
C GLU A 183 -14.24 -17.10 16.85
N ARG A 184 -14.16 -17.72 15.67
CA ARG A 184 -13.62 -17.11 14.47
C ARG A 184 -14.75 -16.94 13.48
N ILE A 185 -15.11 -15.70 13.20
CA ILE A 185 -16.23 -15.38 12.33
C ILE A 185 -15.66 -15.07 10.95
N PRO A 186 -15.94 -15.90 9.92
CA PRO A 186 -15.47 -15.64 8.57
C PRO A 186 -16.20 -14.44 7.97
N VAL A 187 -15.44 -13.55 7.35
CA VAL A 187 -15.92 -12.37 6.63
C VAL A 187 -15.30 -12.40 5.24
N GLN A 188 -16.16 -12.37 4.22
CA GLN A 188 -15.75 -12.25 2.83
C GLN A 188 -16.14 -10.86 2.33
N THR A 189 -15.14 -10.04 2.00
CA THR A 189 -15.34 -8.70 1.45
C THR A 189 -15.19 -8.68 -0.06
N GLY A 190 -15.98 -7.83 -0.69
CA GLY A 190 -15.83 -7.36 -2.06
C GLY A 190 -14.98 -6.09 -2.16
N ILE A 191 -15.07 -5.44 -3.31
CA ILE A 191 -14.40 -4.17 -3.58
C ILE A 191 -15.28 -3.04 -3.05
N HIS A 192 -14.79 -2.27 -2.08
CA HIS A 192 -15.50 -1.11 -1.50
C HIS A 192 -16.85 -1.42 -0.84
N ASP A 193 -17.08 -2.67 -0.46
CA ASP A 193 -18.33 -3.09 0.17
C ASP A 193 -18.32 -2.93 1.69
N THR A 194 -19.50 -3.08 2.29
CA THR A 194 -19.66 -3.20 3.74
C THR A 194 -20.34 -4.52 4.05
N VAL A 195 -19.66 -5.39 4.79
CA VAL A 195 -20.21 -6.66 5.25
C VAL A 195 -20.78 -6.48 6.65
N GLU A 196 -22.01 -6.96 6.88
CA GLU A 196 -22.61 -6.95 8.21
C GLU A 196 -22.40 -8.31 8.90
N VAL A 197 -21.97 -8.26 10.17
CA VAL A 197 -21.77 -9.42 11.03
C VAL A 197 -22.61 -9.22 12.28
N ASN A 198 -23.51 -10.15 12.56
CA ASN A 198 -24.32 -10.13 13.78
C ASN A 198 -23.71 -11.11 14.79
N ILE A 199 -23.35 -10.60 15.97
CA ILE A 199 -22.75 -11.40 17.04
C ILE A 199 -23.73 -11.43 18.21
N ALA A 200 -24.12 -12.64 18.60
CA ALA A 200 -24.91 -12.89 19.80
C ALA A 200 -23.99 -13.49 20.89
N PHE A 201 -24.22 -13.09 22.14
CA PHE A 201 -23.48 -13.60 23.30
C PHE A 201 -23.91 -15.02 23.68
#